data_AF-A0A0S2W802-F1
#
_entry.id   AF-A0A0S2W802-F1
#
_cell.length_a   1.000
_cell.length_b   1.000
_cell.length_c   1.000
_cell.angle_alpha   90.00
_cell.angle_beta   90.00
_cell.angle_gamma   90.00
#
_symmetry.space_group_name_H-M   'P 1'
#
loop_
_entity.id
_entity.type
_entity.pdbx_description
1 polymer ?
#
loop_
_entity_poly.entity_id
_entity_poly.type
_entity_poly.pdbx_seq_one_letter_code
_entity_poly.pdbx_strand_id
1 'polypeptide(L)'
;MEYKRGKPKKHSADELQLCAQAMCLEEMLCCAVPEGALYYGEPRRRTVVPFTPELRGQVQDNLKEMHELYKRRHTPKVKPSKACNACSLKVLCLPKLMGRKRVADYLAAAMEELK
;
A
#
# COMPACT_ATOMS: atom_id res chain seq x y z
N MET A 1 6.36 -19.28 -6.41
CA MET A 1 6.49 -18.40 -7.61
C MET A 1 5.22 -17.59 -7.72
N GLU A 2 5.33 -16.28 -7.96
CA GLU A 2 4.21 -15.34 -8.10
C GLU A 2 4.18 -14.78 -9.52
N TYR A 3 3.01 -14.78 -10.17
CA TYR A 3 2.83 -14.34 -11.54
C TYR A 3 2.19 -12.95 -11.61
N LYS A 4 2.81 -12.03 -12.36
CA LYS A 4 2.33 -10.68 -12.60
C LYS A 4 2.11 -10.45 -14.10
N ARG A 5 0.97 -9.87 -14.47
CA ARG A 5 0.60 -9.68 -15.89
C ARG A 5 1.53 -8.71 -16.63
N GLY A 6 1.90 -7.59 -16.00
CA GLY A 6 2.65 -6.51 -16.63
C GLY A 6 4.16 -6.60 -16.42
N LYS A 7 4.83 -5.45 -16.43
CA LYS A 7 6.25 -5.27 -16.09
C LYS A 7 6.52 -5.03 -14.60
N PRO A 8 7.78 -5.18 -14.14
CA PRO A 8 8.19 -4.82 -12.78
C PRO A 8 7.80 -3.40 -12.39
N LYS A 9 7.37 -3.23 -11.14
CA LYS A 9 7.05 -1.93 -10.55
C LYS A 9 8.34 -1.23 -10.12
N LYS A 10 8.29 0.11 -9.99
CA LYS A 10 9.43 0.91 -9.48
C LYS A 10 9.66 0.75 -7.98
N HIS A 11 8.68 0.21 -7.25
CA HIS A 11 8.68 0.02 -5.81
C HIS A 11 8.57 -1.47 -5.47
N SER A 12 8.91 -1.85 -4.24
CA SER A 12 9.06 -3.25 -3.79
C SER A 12 7.77 -4.00 -3.45
N ALA A 13 6.59 -3.49 -3.85
CA ALA A 13 5.32 -4.08 -3.43
C ALA A 13 5.13 -5.54 -3.89
N ASP A 14 5.66 -5.92 -5.06
CA ASP A 14 5.50 -7.29 -5.58
C ASP A 14 6.44 -8.27 -4.83
N GLU A 15 7.64 -7.81 -4.46
CA GLU A 15 8.60 -8.51 -3.62
C GLU A 15 8.08 -8.69 -2.18
N LEU A 16 7.51 -7.63 -1.59
CA LEU A 16 6.90 -7.67 -0.25
C LEU A 16 5.72 -8.65 -0.21
N GLN A 17 4.87 -8.63 -1.24
CA GLN A 17 3.75 -9.59 -1.35
C GLN A 17 4.25 -11.04 -1.42
N LEU A 18 5.25 -11.30 -2.26
CA LEU A 18 5.82 -12.64 -2.42
C LEU A 18 6.52 -13.11 -1.12
N CYS A 19 7.23 -12.22 -0.43
CA CYS A 19 7.85 -12.51 0.86
C CYS A 19 6.79 -12.85 1.93
N ALA A 20 5.69 -12.07 2.00
CA ALA A 20 4.60 -12.34 2.92
C ALA A 20 3.96 -13.72 2.67
N GLN A 21 3.76 -14.10 1.39
CA GLN A 21 3.27 -15.44 1.04
C GLN A 21 4.22 -16.55 1.53
N ALA A 22 5.53 -16.35 1.37
CA ALA A 22 6.52 -17.31 1.84
C ALA A 22 6.48 -17.46 3.37
N MET A 23 6.40 -16.37 4.11
CA MET A 23 6.28 -16.39 5.57
C MET A 23 5.05 -17.20 6.03
N CYS A 24 3.90 -17.04 5.36
CA CYS A 24 2.72 -17.85 5.65
C CYS A 24 2.97 -19.35 5.40
N LEU A 25 3.64 -19.71 4.30
CA LEU A 25 3.95 -21.10 3.98
C LEU A 25 4.92 -21.72 5.00
N GLU A 26 5.92 -20.97 5.44
CA GLU A 26 6.87 -21.42 6.47
C GLU A 26 6.15 -21.74 7.78
N GLU A 27 5.21 -20.89 8.20
CA GLU A 27 4.38 -21.13 9.40
C GLU A 27 3.47 -22.35 9.23
N MET A 28 2.81 -22.48 8.08
CA MET A 28 1.89 -23.59 7.80
C MET A 28 2.58 -24.95 7.65
N LEU A 29 3.80 -24.96 7.10
CA LEU A 29 4.49 -26.19 6.68
C LEU A 29 5.73 -26.50 7.50
N CYS A 30 6.06 -25.66 8.49
CA CYS A 30 7.25 -25.78 9.35
C CYS A 30 8.56 -25.97 8.56
N CYS A 31 8.72 -25.22 7.46
CA CYS A 31 9.89 -25.29 6.60
C CYS A 31 10.53 -23.91 6.43
N ALA A 32 11.73 -23.87 5.85
CA ALA A 32 12.39 -22.63 5.45
C ALA A 32 12.20 -22.40 3.95
N VAL A 33 11.81 -21.18 3.59
CA VAL A 33 11.73 -20.70 2.22
C VAL A 33 12.71 -19.53 2.09
N PRO A 34 13.92 -19.74 1.57
CA PRO A 34 14.95 -18.69 1.52
C PRO A 34 14.73 -17.68 0.39
N GLU A 35 14.01 -18.06 -0.66
CA GLU A 35 13.77 -17.22 -1.84
C GLU A 35 12.49 -17.61 -2.58
N GLY A 36 12.03 -16.71 -3.44
CA GLY A 36 10.97 -16.97 -4.39
C GLY A 36 11.31 -16.40 -5.76
N ALA A 37 10.35 -16.45 -6.68
CA ALA A 37 10.51 -15.87 -8.00
C ALA A 37 9.25 -15.13 -8.44
N LEU A 38 9.44 -13.94 -9.01
CA LEU A 38 8.42 -13.17 -9.72
C LEU A 38 8.52 -13.46 -11.21
N TYR A 39 7.41 -13.80 -11.85
CA TYR A 39 7.33 -13.89 -13.31
C TYR A 39 6.45 -12.77 -13.86
N TYR A 40 7.01 -11.92 -14.70
CA TYR A 40 6.32 -10.79 -15.31
C TYR A 40 5.95 -11.11 -16.77
N GLY A 41 4.69 -10.92 -17.14
CA GLY A 41 4.13 -11.32 -18.44
C GLY A 41 4.66 -10.52 -19.64
N GLU A 42 5.13 -9.30 -19.42
CA GLU A 42 5.77 -8.48 -20.46
C GLU A 42 7.21 -8.93 -20.78
N PRO A 43 8.16 -8.93 -19.81
CA PRO A 43 9.52 -9.43 -20.08
C PRO A 43 9.60 -10.96 -20.17
N ARG A 44 8.51 -11.68 -19.86
CA ARG A 44 8.38 -13.15 -19.87
C ARG A 44 9.51 -13.88 -19.16
N ARG A 45 10.00 -13.28 -18.07
CA ARG A 45 11.19 -13.73 -17.36
C ARG A 45 10.92 -13.89 -15.88
N ARG A 46 11.54 -14.90 -15.28
CA ARG A 46 11.60 -15.08 -13.84
C ARG A 46 12.70 -14.21 -13.26
N THR A 47 12.38 -13.48 -12.21
CA THR A 47 13.33 -12.74 -11.38
C THR A 47 13.32 -13.39 -10.00
N VAL A 48 14.48 -13.89 -9.57
CA VAL A 48 14.66 -14.45 -8.22
C VAL A 48 14.62 -13.32 -7.20
N VAL A 49 13.95 -13.56 -6.08
CA VAL A 49 13.81 -12.63 -4.95
C VAL A 49 14.28 -13.36 -3.69
N PRO A 50 15.48 -13.06 -3.19
CA PRO A 50 15.93 -13.54 -1.88
C PRO A 50 15.07 -12.94 -0.76
N PHE A 51 14.62 -13.74 0.19
CA PHE A 51 13.84 -13.28 1.34
C PHE A 51 14.76 -12.90 2.49
N THR A 52 15.44 -11.77 2.31
CA THR A 52 16.42 -11.26 3.29
C THR A 52 15.75 -10.85 4.60
N PRO A 53 16.50 -10.79 5.71
CA PRO A 53 15.98 -10.30 6.99
C PRO A 53 15.34 -8.92 6.88
N GLU A 54 15.89 -8.02 6.06
CA GLU A 54 15.37 -6.67 5.86
C GLU A 54 14.00 -6.69 5.17
N LEU A 55 13.84 -7.53 4.14
CA LEU A 55 12.57 -7.67 3.43
C LEU A 55 11.49 -8.29 4.34
N ARG A 56 11.86 -9.27 5.16
CA ARG A 56 10.99 -9.89 6.17
C ARG A 56 10.59 -8.89 7.25
N GLY A 57 11.55 -8.11 7.76
CA GLY A 57 11.31 -7.04 8.72
C GLY A 57 10.33 -5.99 8.18
N GLN A 58 10.50 -5.58 6.91
CA GLN A 58 9.58 -4.64 6.27
C GLN A 58 8.16 -5.20 6.12
N VAL A 59 8.01 -6.50 5.83
CA VAL A 59 6.68 -7.15 5.85
C VAL A 59 6.06 -7.09 7.25
N GLN A 60 6.82 -7.43 8.29
CA GLN A 60 6.36 -7.41 9.68
C GLN A 60 5.94 -6.01 10.13
N ASP A 61 6.77 -4.99 9.84
CA ASP A 61 6.49 -3.61 10.20
C ASP A 61 5.22 -3.08 9.53
N ASN A 62 5.06 -3.34 8.23
CA ASN A 62 3.87 -2.93 7.48
C ASN A 62 2.60 -3.61 8.03
N LEU A 63 2.65 -4.91 8.34
CA LEU A 63 1.52 -5.64 8.92
C LEU A 63 1.18 -5.11 10.31
N LYS A 64 2.19 -4.84 11.15
CA LYS A 64 2.00 -4.24 12.47
C LYS A 64 1.32 -2.88 12.37
N GLU A 65 1.77 -2.00 11.48
CA GLU A 65 1.13 -0.71 11.25
C GLU A 65 -0.33 -0.89 10.80
N MET A 66 -0.60 -1.76 9.83
CA MET A 66 -1.97 -2.04 9.37
C MET A 66 -2.88 -2.51 10.51
N HIS A 67 -2.42 -3.44 11.36
CA HIS A 67 -3.18 -3.92 12.50
C HIS A 67 -3.43 -2.83 13.55
N GLU A 68 -2.45 -1.98 13.83
CA GLU A 68 -2.61 -0.86 14.75
C GLU A 68 -3.63 0.17 14.22
N LEU A 69 -3.57 0.51 12.93
CA LEU A 69 -4.56 1.37 12.27
C LEU A 69 -5.99 0.84 12.43
N TYR A 70 -6.15 -0.47 12.20
CA TYR A 70 -7.43 -1.14 12.32
C TYR A 70 -7.94 -1.14 13.77
N LYS A 71 -7.09 -1.52 14.73
CA LYS A 71 -7.43 -1.60 16.15
C LYS A 71 -7.93 -0.26 16.70
N ARG A 72 -7.28 0.84 16.32
CA ARG A 72 -7.67 2.21 16.75
C ARG A 72 -8.79 2.82 15.90
N ARG A 73 -9.33 2.08 14.92
CA ARG A 73 -10.36 2.53 13.95
C ARG A 73 -10.00 3.85 13.26
N HIS A 74 -8.71 4.06 12.99
CA HIS A 74 -8.22 5.30 12.40
C HIS A 74 -7.89 5.06 10.93
N THR A 75 -8.56 5.81 10.06
CA THR A 75 -8.20 5.88 8.64
C THR A 75 -7.24 7.05 8.42
N PRO A 76 -5.97 6.81 8.03
CA PRO A 76 -5.03 7.88 7.76
C PRO A 76 -5.51 8.80 6.64
N LYS A 77 -5.13 10.08 6.71
CA LYS A 77 -5.38 11.02 5.62
C LYS A 77 -4.55 10.62 4.40
N VAL A 78 -5.22 10.47 3.26
CA VAL A 78 -4.56 10.22 1.99
C VAL A 78 -3.69 11.42 1.60
N LYS A 79 -2.52 11.15 1.02
CA LYS A 79 -1.74 12.14 0.28
C LYS A 79 -2.21 12.10 -1.19
N PRO A 80 -2.97 13.09 -1.68
CA PRO A 80 -3.54 13.02 -3.02
C PRO A 80 -2.44 12.87 -4.09
N SER A 81 -2.64 11.93 -5.01
CA SER A 81 -1.73 11.68 -6.14
C SER A 81 -2.51 11.27 -7.39
N LYS A 82 -1.83 11.12 -8.53
CA LYS A 82 -2.47 10.64 -9.77
C LYS A 82 -3.12 9.26 -9.60
N ALA A 83 -2.59 8.42 -8.69
CA ALA A 83 -3.13 7.10 -8.40
C ALA A 83 -4.55 7.15 -7.80
N CYS A 84 -4.92 8.24 -7.13
CA CYS A 84 -6.27 8.42 -6.61
C CYS A 84 -7.36 8.37 -7.69
N ASN A 85 -7.03 8.67 -8.95
CA ASN A 85 -8.01 8.63 -10.04
C ASN A 85 -8.41 7.20 -10.45
N ALA A 86 -7.52 6.23 -10.25
CA ALA A 86 -7.76 4.82 -10.53
C ALA A 86 -8.10 4.01 -9.26
N CYS A 87 -8.19 4.67 -8.10
CA CYS A 87 -8.47 4.01 -6.83
C CYS A 87 -9.96 3.65 -6.72
N SER A 88 -10.25 2.38 -6.44
CA SER A 88 -11.62 1.88 -6.19
C SER A 88 -12.30 2.56 -5.00
N LEU A 89 -11.53 3.09 -4.05
CA LEU A 89 -12.05 3.78 -2.85
C LEU A 89 -12.22 5.30 -3.04
N LYS A 90 -11.99 5.85 -4.25
CA LYS A 90 -11.98 7.31 -4.49
C LYS A 90 -13.26 8.01 -4.01
N VAL A 91 -14.42 7.40 -4.23
CA VAL A 91 -15.73 7.97 -3.87
C VAL A 91 -16.01 7.94 -2.37
N LEU A 92 -15.39 7.01 -1.63
CA LEU A 92 -15.48 6.93 -0.18
C LEU A 92 -14.45 7.85 0.49
N CYS A 93 -13.22 7.84 -0.03
CA CYS A 93 -12.09 8.60 0.51
C CYS A 93 -12.22 10.11 0.25
N LEU A 94 -12.84 10.51 -0.87
CA LEU A 94 -13.04 11.91 -1.29
C LEU A 94 -11.74 12.76 -1.23
N PRO A 95 -10.65 12.34 -1.89
CA PRO A 95 -9.31 12.94 -1.74
C PRO A 95 -9.27 14.45 -2.06
N LYS A 96 -10.14 14.93 -2.95
CA LYS A 96 -10.23 16.36 -3.30
C LYS A 96 -10.70 17.26 -2.15
N LEU A 97 -11.37 16.69 -1.15
CA LEU A 97 -11.87 17.42 0.02
C LEU A 97 -10.83 17.52 1.15
N MET A 98 -9.85 16.62 1.17
CA MET A 98 -8.87 16.51 2.27
C MET A 98 -7.94 17.73 2.43
N GLY A 99 -7.86 18.61 1.42
CA GLY A 99 -7.03 19.83 1.43
C GLY A 99 -7.82 21.14 1.37
N ARG A 100 -9.15 21.11 1.61
CA ARG A 100 -9.98 22.32 1.57
C ARG A 100 -10.06 22.99 2.95
N LYS A 101 -10.22 24.31 2.95
CA LYS A 101 -10.49 25.11 4.15
C LYS A 101 -11.70 24.55 4.89
N ARG A 102 -11.74 24.69 6.22
CA ARG A 102 -12.92 24.31 6.98
C ARG A 102 -14.07 25.20 6.52
N VAL A 103 -15.29 24.65 6.54
CA VAL A 103 -16.49 25.40 6.18
C VAL A 103 -16.64 26.64 7.07
N ALA A 104 -16.30 26.53 8.36
CA ALA A 104 -16.29 27.65 9.29
C ALA A 104 -15.39 28.82 8.82
N ASP A 105 -14.17 28.52 8.37
CA ASP A 105 -13.23 29.54 7.90
C ASP A 105 -13.72 30.21 6.61
N TYR A 106 -14.38 29.44 5.74
CA TYR A 106 -15.00 29.97 4.51
C TYR A 106 -16.17 30.92 4.83
N LEU A 107 -17.06 30.52 5.75
CA LEU A 107 -18.22 31.32 6.14
C LEU A 107 -17.80 32.62 6.83
N ALA A 108 -16.80 32.57 7.72
CA ALA A 108 -16.28 33.75 8.39
C ALA A 108 -15.76 34.79 7.38
N ALA A 109 -14.94 34.36 6.41
CA ALA A 109 -14.42 35.24 5.37
C ALA A 109 -15.53 35.84 4.50
N ALA A 110 -16.50 35.02 4.07
CA ALA A 110 -17.61 35.51 3.24
C ALA A 110 -18.51 36.52 3.98
N MET A 111 -18.69 36.36 5.28
CA MET A 111 -19.45 37.30 6.11
C MET A 111 -18.69 38.61 6.40
N GLU A 112 -17.37 38.58 6.39
CA GLU A 112 -16.54 39.79 6.50
C GLU A 112 -16.50 40.59 5.19
N GLU A 113 -16.50 39.93 4.03
CA GLU A 113 -16.58 40.58 2.70
C GLU A 113 -17.95 41.23 2.40
N LEU A 114 -19.00 40.86 3.16
CA LEU A 114 -20.36 41.43 3.06
C LEU A 114 -20.57 42.68 3.94
N LYS A 115 -19.56 43.12 4.69
CA LYS A 115 -19.56 44.37 5.47
C LYS A 115 -18.86 45.49 4.72
#